data_AF-A0A7J9WFU7-F1
#
_entry.id   AF-A0A7J9WFU7-F1
#
_cell.length_a   1.000
_cell.length_b   1.000
_cell.length_c   1.000
_cell.angle_alpha   90.00
_cell.angle_beta   90.00
_cell.angle_gamma   90.00
#
_symmetry.space_group_name_H-M   'P 1'
#
loop_
_entity.id
_entity.type
_entity.pdbx_description
1 polymer ?
#
loop_
_entity_poly.entity_id
_entity_poly.type
_entity_poly.pdbx_seq_one_letter_code
_entity_poly.pdbx_strand_id
1 'polypeptide(L)'
;MTAVTASTIDDRDRSALGNLARKEIVRYARHPVFLVGLAVTLLSMWGPPDGLVSSLGNVIVPAAGIGVFGLIVMASLVRSSDRAAEAAGAVATGQRTRTLALVAALVVPATVGLAWFAWAVWAFHRWPAPPNGAPFGGIGDGWAYAVLFDLGVLACIGGPVLGLVLGRWVNRRGAAPIAVVLLVLATIVMQGIFEPLRTIRLIMPWTQFTGQFGIEGDPNRIAILTGSPHWYGVYLALLCSAGVLVALLRDDERPRGRLIVALAAVGVAAAVACVLAVTGGVQETMFNPLPSGVS
;
A
#
# COMPACT_ATOMS: atom_id res chain seq x y z
N MET A 1 -42.52 -10.39 -21.43
CA MET A 1 -42.46 -10.93 -20.05
C MET A 1 -41.02 -11.19 -19.54
N THR A 2 -39.97 -10.95 -20.33
CA THR A 2 -38.56 -11.22 -20.04
C THR A 2 -37.77 -10.03 -19.46
N ALA A 3 -38.28 -8.80 -19.56
CA ALA A 3 -37.60 -7.59 -19.08
C ALA A 3 -37.75 -7.35 -17.56
N VAL A 4 -38.86 -7.81 -16.97
CA VAL A 4 -39.17 -7.60 -15.54
C VAL A 4 -38.26 -8.47 -14.64
N THR A 5 -37.91 -9.67 -15.08
CA THR A 5 -37.03 -10.59 -14.35
C THR A 5 -35.57 -10.11 -14.31
N ALA A 6 -35.04 -9.54 -15.40
CA ALA A 6 -33.65 -9.05 -15.44
C ALA A 6 -33.42 -7.86 -14.51
N SER A 7 -34.37 -6.91 -14.46
CA SER A 7 -34.31 -5.75 -13.55
C SER A 7 -34.37 -6.18 -12.08
N THR A 8 -35.24 -7.13 -11.71
CA THR A 8 -35.34 -7.60 -10.32
C THR A 8 -34.11 -8.40 -9.84
N ILE A 9 -33.34 -9.00 -10.74
CA ILE A 9 -32.11 -9.73 -10.38
C ILE A 9 -30.96 -8.74 -10.12
N ASP A 10 -30.80 -7.72 -10.97
CA ASP A 10 -29.78 -6.68 -10.78
C ASP A 10 -29.99 -5.90 -9.46
N ASP A 11 -31.23 -5.58 -9.11
CA ASP A 11 -31.53 -4.90 -7.84
C ASP A 11 -31.26 -5.79 -6.61
N ARG A 12 -31.54 -7.10 -6.69
CA ARG A 12 -31.18 -8.04 -5.62
C ARG A 12 -29.68 -8.17 -5.45
N ASP A 13 -28.93 -8.30 -6.54
CA ASP A 13 -27.46 -8.42 -6.52
C ASP A 13 -26.80 -7.15 -5.96
N ARG A 14 -27.30 -5.96 -6.33
CA ARG A 14 -26.85 -4.69 -5.77
C ARG A 14 -27.13 -4.58 -4.28
N SER A 15 -28.33 -5.00 -3.84
CA SER A 15 -28.69 -5.01 -2.42
C SER A 15 -27.82 -6.00 -1.61
N ALA A 16 -27.50 -7.16 -2.19
CA ALA A 16 -26.65 -8.18 -1.57
C ALA A 16 -25.20 -7.69 -1.46
N LEU A 17 -24.65 -7.08 -2.52
CA LEU A 17 -23.31 -6.49 -2.50
C LEU A 17 -23.20 -5.39 -1.45
N GLY A 18 -24.15 -4.46 -1.38
CA GLY A 18 -24.12 -3.38 -0.40
C GLY A 18 -24.14 -3.88 1.05
N ASN A 19 -25.02 -4.85 1.34
CA ASN A 19 -25.10 -5.46 2.66
C ASN A 19 -23.81 -6.22 3.03
N LEU A 20 -23.25 -6.97 2.08
CA LEU A 20 -22.02 -7.72 2.30
C LEU A 20 -20.81 -6.78 2.44
N ALA A 21 -20.71 -5.74 1.62
CA ALA A 21 -19.66 -4.73 1.71
C ALA A 21 -19.68 -4.05 3.08
N ARG A 22 -20.85 -3.61 3.56
CA ARG A 22 -20.99 -3.04 4.90
C ARG A 22 -20.54 -4.01 5.99
N LYS A 23 -20.91 -5.29 5.86
CA LYS A 23 -20.49 -6.34 6.81
C LYS A 23 -18.97 -6.51 6.80
N GLU A 24 -18.34 -6.63 5.64
CA GLU A 24 -16.89 -6.84 5.54
C GLU A 24 -16.08 -5.59 5.95
N ILE A 25 -16.57 -4.38 5.67
CA ILE A 25 -16.02 -3.12 6.22
C ILE A 25 -16.00 -3.15 7.74
N VAL A 26 -17.13 -3.52 8.38
CA VAL A 26 -17.22 -3.59 9.84
C VAL A 26 -16.32 -4.70 10.40
N ARG A 27 -16.26 -5.86 9.74
CA ARG A 27 -15.38 -6.97 10.15
C ARG A 27 -13.91 -6.60 10.06
N TYR A 28 -13.51 -5.88 9.02
CA TYR A 28 -12.15 -5.37 8.86
C TYR A 28 -11.82 -4.37 9.98
N ALA A 29 -12.66 -3.36 10.18
CA ALA A 29 -12.46 -2.32 11.18
C ALA A 29 -12.41 -2.85 12.62
N ARG A 30 -13.11 -3.95 12.91
CA ARG A 30 -13.12 -4.61 14.23
C ARG A 30 -12.10 -5.73 14.37
N HIS A 31 -11.29 -6.02 13.33
CA HIS A 31 -10.35 -7.11 13.40
C HIS A 31 -9.23 -6.78 14.41
N PRO A 32 -8.92 -7.66 15.38
CA PRO A 32 -7.98 -7.33 16.47
C PRO A 32 -6.58 -6.95 15.96
N VAL A 33 -6.07 -7.65 14.95
CA VAL A 33 -4.78 -7.32 14.31
C VAL A 33 -4.80 -5.93 13.67
N PHE A 34 -5.91 -5.52 13.07
CA PHE A 34 -6.05 -4.16 12.53
C PHE A 34 -6.10 -3.13 13.66
N LEU A 35 -6.81 -3.39 14.76
CA LEU A 35 -6.89 -2.48 15.90
C LEU A 35 -5.53 -2.28 16.58
N VAL A 36 -4.71 -3.33 16.69
CA VAL A 36 -3.31 -3.21 17.18
C VAL A 36 -2.50 -2.33 16.24
N GLY A 37 -2.59 -2.57 14.92
CA GLY A 37 -1.93 -1.76 13.90
C GLY A 37 -2.34 -0.29 13.89
N LEU A 38 -3.64 -0.04 14.10
CA LEU A 38 -4.21 1.29 14.25
C LEU A 38 -3.69 1.98 15.51
N ALA A 39 -3.66 1.28 16.66
CA ALA A 39 -3.13 1.82 17.89
C ALA A 39 -1.65 2.22 17.75
N VAL A 40 -0.81 1.36 17.14
CA VAL A 40 0.60 1.67 16.88
C VAL A 40 0.74 2.89 15.96
N THR A 41 -0.06 2.96 14.89
CA THR A 41 -0.05 4.11 13.98
C THR A 41 -0.44 5.41 14.71
N LEU A 42 -1.51 5.39 15.52
CA LEU A 42 -1.94 6.55 16.30
C LEU A 42 -0.92 6.96 17.36
N LEU A 43 -0.27 6.01 18.02
CA LEU A 43 0.78 6.30 18.99
C LEU A 43 1.97 7.00 18.34
N SER A 44 2.31 6.67 17.08
CA SER A 44 3.38 7.37 16.36
C SER A 44 3.05 8.83 16.03
N MET A 45 1.77 9.21 16.12
CA MET A 45 1.33 10.59 15.95
C MET A 45 1.50 11.42 17.23
N TRP A 46 1.83 10.78 18.35
CA TRP A 46 2.00 11.42 19.65
C TRP A 46 3.42 11.96 19.80
N GLY A 47 3.63 13.20 19.39
CA GLY A 47 4.87 13.94 19.60
C GLY A 47 5.53 14.43 18.31
N PRO A 48 6.66 15.16 18.44
CA PRO A 48 7.41 15.60 17.28
C PRO A 48 7.98 14.39 16.51
N PRO A 49 7.97 14.42 15.17
CA PRO A 49 8.55 13.38 14.34
C PRO A 49 10.09 13.38 14.43
N ASP A 50 10.74 12.47 13.70
CA ASP A 50 12.20 12.37 13.67
C ASP A 50 12.88 13.72 13.42
N GLY A 51 13.92 14.00 14.20
CA GLY A 51 14.59 15.30 14.19
C GLY A 51 15.43 15.58 12.95
N LEU A 52 15.74 14.61 12.09
CA LEU A 52 16.59 14.78 10.90
C LEU A 52 15.82 14.67 9.59
N VAL A 53 14.74 13.90 9.55
CA VAL A 53 13.91 13.74 8.34
C VAL A 53 12.46 14.17 8.55
N SER A 54 12.13 14.78 9.69
CA SER A 54 10.77 15.17 10.05
C SER A 54 9.81 13.98 9.87
N SER A 55 8.57 14.23 9.42
CA SER A 55 7.57 13.18 9.19
C SER A 55 7.93 12.22 8.06
N LEU A 56 8.95 12.50 7.23
CA LEU A 56 9.40 11.61 6.15
C LEU A 56 9.97 10.29 6.69
N GLY A 57 10.54 10.30 7.90
CA GLY A 57 11.02 9.08 8.56
C GLY A 57 9.90 8.19 9.11
N ASN A 58 8.73 8.77 9.38
CA ASN A 58 7.64 8.08 10.08
C ASN A 58 6.76 7.24 9.15
N VAL A 59 6.96 7.31 7.82
CA VAL A 59 6.18 6.55 6.80
C VAL A 59 6.20 5.03 7.00
N ILE A 60 7.22 4.51 7.68
CA ILE A 60 7.32 3.07 7.96
C ILE A 60 6.20 2.59 8.91
N VAL A 61 5.74 3.45 9.83
CA VAL A 61 4.74 3.08 10.82
C VAL A 61 3.39 2.73 10.19
N PRO A 62 2.74 3.58 9.39
CA PRO A 62 1.49 3.22 8.73
C PRO A 62 1.68 2.05 7.74
N ALA A 63 2.83 1.97 7.05
CA ALA A 63 3.12 0.86 6.15
C ALA A 63 3.15 -0.50 6.88
N ALA A 64 3.82 -0.57 8.03
CA ALA A 64 3.89 -1.79 8.84
C ALA A 64 2.57 -2.04 9.62
N GLY A 65 2.10 -1.02 10.35
CA GLY A 65 0.96 -1.11 11.24
C GLY A 65 -0.37 -1.32 10.50
N ILE A 66 -0.57 -0.69 9.34
CA ILE A 66 -1.82 -0.81 8.58
C ILE A 66 -1.63 -1.68 7.35
N GLY A 67 -0.56 -1.47 6.57
CA GLY A 67 -0.30 -2.23 5.35
C GLY A 67 -0.02 -3.71 5.65
N VAL A 68 1.09 -4.01 6.35
CA VAL A 68 1.53 -5.39 6.60
C VAL A 68 0.53 -6.16 7.46
N PHE A 69 0.01 -5.56 8.53
CA PHE A 69 -1.05 -6.20 9.33
C PHE A 69 -2.35 -6.34 8.54
N GLY A 70 -2.68 -5.36 7.70
CA GLY A 70 -3.84 -5.39 6.83
C GLY A 70 -3.81 -6.50 5.78
N LEU A 71 -2.62 -6.92 5.34
CA LEU A 71 -2.43 -8.14 4.53
C LEU A 71 -2.98 -9.37 5.26
N ILE A 72 -2.59 -9.55 6.52
CA ILE A 72 -3.01 -10.69 7.35
C ILE A 72 -4.52 -10.64 7.58
N VAL A 73 -5.04 -9.46 7.92
CA VAL A 73 -6.48 -9.22 8.13
C VAL A 73 -7.26 -9.60 6.87
N MET A 74 -6.88 -9.07 5.70
CA MET A 74 -7.61 -9.33 4.46
C MET A 74 -7.54 -10.81 4.06
N ALA A 75 -6.38 -11.45 4.15
CA ALA A 75 -6.24 -12.87 3.86
C ALA A 75 -7.10 -13.75 4.81
N SER A 76 -7.23 -13.36 6.07
CA SER A 76 -8.10 -14.01 7.06
C SER A 76 -9.59 -13.85 6.69
N LEU A 77 -10.02 -12.64 6.32
CA LEU A 77 -11.38 -12.35 5.92
C LEU A 77 -11.80 -13.15 4.68
N VAL A 78 -10.97 -13.18 3.64
CA VAL A 78 -11.21 -13.98 2.42
C VAL A 78 -11.49 -15.44 2.78
N ARG A 79 -10.61 -16.05 3.59
CA ARG A 79 -10.76 -17.45 4.01
C ARG A 79 -11.99 -17.69 4.85
N SER A 80 -12.32 -16.75 5.75
CA SER A 80 -13.52 -16.85 6.56
C SER A 80 -14.79 -16.80 5.70
N SER A 81 -14.79 -15.95 4.67
CA SER A 81 -15.87 -15.84 3.69
C SER A 81 -16.01 -17.12 2.87
N ASP A 82 -14.91 -17.74 2.45
CA ASP A 82 -14.94 -18.97 1.66
C ASP A 82 -15.40 -20.17 2.47
N ARG A 83 -14.90 -20.33 3.70
CA ARG A 83 -15.40 -21.38 4.62
C ARG A 83 -16.88 -21.23 4.96
N ALA A 84 -17.35 -20.01 5.14
CA ALA A 84 -18.76 -19.75 5.40
C ALA A 84 -19.64 -20.14 4.20
N ALA A 85 -19.16 -19.90 2.98
CA ALA A 85 -19.84 -20.30 1.76
C ALA A 85 -19.82 -21.82 1.57
N GLU A 86 -18.69 -22.49 1.78
CA GLU A 86 -18.57 -23.95 1.73
C GLU A 86 -19.52 -24.63 2.73
N ALA A 87 -19.59 -24.12 3.97
CA ALA A 87 -20.47 -24.66 5.02
C ALA A 87 -21.96 -24.47 4.71
N ALA A 88 -22.33 -23.45 3.93
CA ALA A 88 -23.72 -23.18 3.56
C ALA A 88 -24.27 -24.14 2.49
N GLY A 89 -23.41 -24.86 1.75
CA GLY A 89 -23.80 -25.87 0.75
C GLY A 89 -24.42 -25.32 -0.54
N ALA A 90 -25.28 -24.31 -0.45
CA ALA A 90 -25.81 -23.51 -1.55
C ALA A 90 -25.55 -22.03 -1.27
N VAL A 91 -24.53 -21.47 -1.91
CA VAL A 91 -24.13 -20.09 -1.65
C VAL A 91 -25.11 -19.14 -2.34
N ALA A 92 -25.92 -18.43 -1.55
CA ALA A 92 -26.87 -17.44 -2.08
C ALA A 92 -26.18 -16.26 -2.82
N THR A 93 -24.87 -16.09 -2.66
CA THR A 93 -24.08 -15.01 -3.28
C THR A 93 -22.83 -15.57 -3.96
N GLY A 94 -22.66 -15.24 -5.25
CA GLY A 94 -21.51 -15.66 -6.05
C GLY A 94 -20.16 -15.21 -5.50
N GLN A 95 -19.08 -15.88 -5.92
CA GLN A 95 -17.73 -15.60 -5.44
C GLN A 95 -17.29 -14.17 -5.76
N ARG A 96 -17.70 -13.66 -6.93
CA ARG A 96 -17.38 -12.31 -7.39
C ARG A 96 -17.96 -11.24 -6.49
N THR A 97 -19.22 -11.36 -6.10
CA THR A 97 -19.87 -10.43 -5.17
C THR A 97 -19.16 -10.43 -3.82
N ARG A 98 -18.71 -11.59 -3.34
CA ARG A 98 -17.90 -11.71 -2.11
C ARG A 98 -16.53 -11.04 -2.25
N THR A 99 -15.85 -11.20 -3.39
CA THR A 99 -14.57 -10.52 -3.68
C THR A 99 -14.76 -9.01 -3.71
N LEU A 100 -15.79 -8.50 -4.40
CA LEU A 100 -16.07 -7.06 -4.47
C LEU A 100 -16.43 -6.46 -3.11
N ALA A 101 -17.15 -7.19 -2.26
CA ALA A 101 -17.40 -6.76 -0.88
C ALA A 101 -16.11 -6.64 -0.04
N LEU A 102 -15.16 -7.56 -0.24
CA LEU A 102 -13.84 -7.48 0.41
C LEU A 102 -12.98 -6.35 -0.15
N VAL A 103 -13.07 -6.07 -1.46
CA VAL A 103 -12.44 -4.89 -2.08
C VAL A 103 -13.02 -3.61 -1.47
N ALA A 104 -14.33 -3.54 -1.23
CA ALA A 104 -14.94 -2.39 -0.56
C ALA A 104 -14.41 -2.18 0.87
N ALA A 105 -14.02 -3.25 1.56
CA ALA A 105 -13.41 -3.16 2.90
C ALA A 105 -12.04 -2.43 2.90
N LEU A 106 -11.38 -2.27 1.74
CA LEU A 106 -10.17 -1.46 1.59
C LEU A 106 -10.38 0.02 1.94
N VAL A 107 -11.63 0.51 1.98
CA VAL A 107 -11.93 1.86 2.46
C VAL A 107 -11.43 2.10 3.89
N VAL A 108 -11.42 1.05 4.73
CA VAL A 108 -10.98 1.16 6.13
C VAL A 108 -9.49 1.50 6.21
N PRO A 109 -8.55 0.68 5.70
CA PRO A 109 -7.14 1.03 5.75
C PRO A 109 -6.80 2.27 4.89
N ALA A 110 -7.53 2.53 3.79
CA ALA A 110 -7.34 3.75 3.00
C ALA A 110 -7.66 5.02 3.79
N THR A 111 -8.78 5.04 4.52
CA THR A 111 -9.17 6.20 5.35
C THR A 111 -8.19 6.45 6.49
N VAL A 112 -7.68 5.40 7.13
CA VAL A 112 -6.64 5.53 8.15
C VAL A 112 -5.34 6.06 7.55
N GLY A 113 -4.92 5.54 6.40
CA GLY A 113 -3.75 6.04 5.67
C GLY A 113 -3.88 7.51 5.31
N LEU A 114 -5.04 7.94 4.81
CA LEU A 114 -5.32 9.35 4.50
C LEU A 114 -5.31 10.25 5.73
N ALA A 115 -5.88 9.79 6.85
CA ALA A 115 -5.84 10.54 8.11
C ALA A 115 -4.41 10.69 8.63
N TRP A 116 -3.61 9.62 8.56
CA TRP A 116 -2.20 9.67 8.89
C TRP A 116 -1.42 10.61 7.95
N PHE A 117 -1.70 10.58 6.64
CA PHE A 117 -1.08 11.45 5.66
C PHE A 117 -1.38 12.93 5.93
N ALA A 118 -2.63 13.27 6.23
CA ALA A 118 -3.01 14.63 6.60
C ALA A 118 -2.25 15.10 7.85
N TRP A 119 -2.13 14.23 8.86
CA TRP A 119 -1.28 14.51 10.02
C TRP A 119 0.20 14.65 9.64
N ALA A 120 0.74 13.79 8.79
CA ALA A 120 2.16 13.81 8.41
C ALA A 120 2.52 15.08 7.63
N VAL A 121 1.62 15.57 6.77
CA VAL A 121 1.76 16.86 6.08
C VAL A 121 1.71 18.02 7.08
N TRP A 122 0.77 18.00 8.03
CA TRP A 122 0.73 19.01 9.09
C TRP A 122 2.01 18.99 9.95
N ALA A 123 2.47 17.80 10.34
CA ALA A 123 3.67 17.60 11.15
C ALA A 123 4.94 18.07 10.42
N PHE A 124 5.01 17.85 9.10
CA PHE A 124 6.09 18.32 8.23
C PHE A 124 6.29 19.84 8.33
N HIS A 125 5.20 20.60 8.36
CA HIS A 125 5.23 22.06 8.51
C HIS A 125 5.39 22.52 9.95
N ARG A 126 4.80 21.79 10.90
CA ARG A 126 4.83 22.16 12.32
C ARG A 126 6.21 21.96 12.94
N TRP A 127 6.93 20.94 12.49
CA TRP A 127 8.27 20.55 12.94
C TRP A 127 9.16 20.31 11.72
N PRO A 128 9.60 21.38 11.05
CA PRO A 128 10.48 21.26 9.90
C PRO A 128 11.80 20.61 10.31
N ALA A 129 12.41 19.87 9.39
CA ALA A 129 13.72 19.31 9.60
C ALA A 129 14.77 20.44 9.75
N PRO A 130 15.86 20.21 10.50
CA PRO A 130 16.98 21.12 10.59
C PRO A 130 17.67 21.26 9.21
N PRO A 131 18.53 22.27 9.03
CA PRO A 131 19.20 22.52 7.74
C PRO A 131 20.00 21.31 7.20
N ASN A 132 20.57 20.49 8.08
CA ASN A 132 21.29 19.26 7.72
C ASN A 132 20.37 18.03 7.51
N GLY A 133 19.05 18.23 7.59
CA GLY A 133 18.01 17.24 7.39
C GLY A 133 17.43 17.18 5.97
N ALA A 134 16.33 16.46 5.79
CA ALA A 134 15.57 16.39 4.53
C ALA A 134 14.20 17.08 4.62
N PRO A 135 13.69 17.68 3.53
CA PRO A 135 14.28 17.76 2.18
C PRO A 135 15.35 18.85 2.06
N PHE A 136 16.23 18.72 1.06
CA PHE A 136 17.27 19.70 0.71
C PHE A 136 17.52 19.72 -0.81
N GLY A 137 18.42 20.58 -1.29
CA GLY A 137 18.88 20.54 -2.70
C GLY A 137 17.87 21.03 -3.74
N GLY A 138 16.98 21.96 -3.37
CA GLY A 138 15.97 22.52 -4.28
C GLY A 138 14.76 21.62 -4.52
N ILE A 139 14.63 20.53 -3.78
CA ILE A 139 13.43 19.70 -3.79
C ILE A 139 12.27 20.45 -3.11
N GLY A 140 11.17 20.62 -3.84
CA GLY A 140 9.97 21.27 -3.32
C GLY A 140 9.07 20.32 -2.52
N ASP A 141 8.13 20.91 -1.77
CA ASP A 141 7.15 20.20 -0.93
C ASP A 141 6.36 19.12 -1.67
N GLY A 142 6.09 19.31 -2.97
CA GLY A 142 5.38 18.32 -3.78
C GLY A 142 6.06 16.95 -3.79
N TRP A 143 7.39 16.91 -3.78
CA TRP A 143 8.15 15.66 -3.67
C TRP A 143 7.96 15.02 -2.29
N ALA A 144 8.01 15.82 -1.22
CA ALA A 144 7.81 15.34 0.15
C ALA A 144 6.41 14.77 0.33
N TYR A 145 5.39 15.45 -0.20
CA TYR A 145 4.01 14.96 -0.17
C TYR A 145 3.82 13.68 -0.97
N ALA A 146 4.46 13.56 -2.13
CA ALA A 146 4.43 12.32 -2.90
C ALA A 146 5.03 11.16 -2.09
N VAL A 147 6.21 11.35 -1.48
CA VAL A 147 6.84 10.34 -0.62
C VAL A 147 5.94 9.93 0.55
N LEU A 148 5.35 10.91 1.25
CA LEU A 148 4.43 10.66 2.37
C LEU A 148 3.17 9.91 1.90
N PHE A 149 2.63 10.25 0.73
CA PHE A 149 1.45 9.61 0.17
C PHE A 149 1.73 8.18 -0.27
N ASP A 150 2.83 7.96 -0.98
CA ASP A 150 3.21 6.66 -1.54
C ASP A 150 3.54 5.67 -0.43
N LEU A 151 4.42 6.07 0.49
CA LEU A 151 4.92 5.20 1.55
C LEU A 151 3.97 5.12 2.75
N GLY A 152 3.02 6.05 2.86
CA GLY A 152 1.95 6.03 3.86
C GLY A 152 0.66 5.44 3.31
N VAL A 153 -0.06 6.20 2.49
CA VAL A 153 -1.42 5.87 2.02
C VAL A 153 -1.42 4.63 1.12
N LEU A 154 -0.60 4.61 0.07
CA LEU A 154 -0.60 3.49 -0.87
C LEU A 154 -0.07 2.21 -0.22
N ALA A 155 0.89 2.31 0.69
CA ALA A 155 1.34 1.17 1.51
C ALA A 155 0.22 0.60 2.39
N CYS A 156 -0.64 1.46 2.99
CA CYS A 156 -1.81 1.02 3.76
C CYS A 156 -2.81 0.22 2.90
N ILE A 157 -2.90 0.50 1.60
CA ILE A 157 -3.81 -0.17 0.66
C ILE A 157 -3.17 -1.43 0.06
N GLY A 158 -1.89 -1.35 -0.32
CA GLY A 158 -1.17 -2.41 -1.03
C GLY A 158 -1.06 -3.71 -0.24
N GLY A 159 -0.79 -3.62 1.06
CA GLY A 159 -0.74 -4.80 1.94
C GLY A 159 -2.06 -5.60 1.96
N PRO A 160 -3.20 -4.97 2.29
CA PRO A 160 -4.53 -5.59 2.18
C PRO A 160 -4.85 -6.16 0.79
N VAL A 161 -4.50 -5.45 -0.29
CA VAL A 161 -4.69 -5.98 -1.67
C VAL A 161 -3.86 -7.24 -1.89
N LEU A 162 -2.61 -7.28 -1.44
CA LEU A 162 -1.80 -8.49 -1.51
C LEU A 162 -2.42 -9.63 -0.66
N GLY A 163 -2.98 -9.30 0.50
CA GLY A 163 -3.74 -10.22 1.34
C GLY A 163 -4.98 -10.79 0.65
N LEU A 164 -5.68 -9.96 -0.13
CA LEU A 164 -6.81 -10.37 -0.96
C LEU A 164 -6.38 -11.39 -2.02
N VAL A 165 -5.31 -11.10 -2.76
CA VAL A 165 -4.74 -12.00 -3.77
C VAL A 165 -4.32 -13.33 -3.13
N LEU A 166 -3.55 -13.29 -2.04
CA LEU A 166 -3.10 -14.49 -1.33
C LEU A 166 -4.27 -15.31 -0.79
N GLY A 167 -5.30 -14.66 -0.26
CA GLY A 167 -6.50 -15.31 0.23
C GLY A 167 -7.24 -16.08 -0.87
N ARG A 168 -7.27 -15.53 -2.09
CA ARG A 168 -7.96 -16.14 -3.24
C ARG A 168 -7.17 -17.23 -3.94
N TRP A 169 -5.85 -17.08 -4.05
CA TRP A 169 -5.01 -17.95 -4.86
C TRP A 169 -4.24 -19.00 -4.06
N VAL A 170 -4.06 -18.83 -2.74
CA VAL A 170 -3.22 -19.71 -1.92
C VAL A 170 -4.00 -20.35 -0.77
N ASN A 171 -4.32 -21.64 -0.93
CA ASN A 171 -5.13 -22.43 0.02
C ASN A 171 -4.41 -22.81 1.33
N ARG A 172 -3.18 -22.35 1.59
CA ARG A 172 -2.39 -22.77 2.75
C ARG A 172 -2.53 -21.82 3.94
N ARG A 173 -2.85 -22.34 5.13
CA ARG A 173 -3.03 -21.55 6.36
C ARG A 173 -1.85 -20.60 6.66
N GLY A 174 -0.62 -21.03 6.42
CA GLY A 174 0.60 -20.23 6.63
C GLY A 174 0.98 -19.24 5.52
N ALA A 175 0.22 -19.12 4.42
CA ALA A 175 0.65 -18.30 3.28
C ALA A 175 0.78 -16.80 3.62
N ALA A 176 -0.15 -16.24 4.40
CA ALA A 176 -0.13 -14.83 4.78
C ALA A 176 1.10 -14.46 5.64
N PRO A 177 1.42 -15.14 6.76
CA PRO A 177 2.61 -14.79 7.54
C PRO A 177 3.92 -15.03 6.77
N ILE A 178 4.01 -16.08 5.94
CA ILE A 178 5.18 -16.30 5.09
C ILE A 178 5.33 -15.14 4.10
N ALA A 179 4.25 -14.71 3.45
CA ALA A 179 4.28 -13.57 2.52
C ALA A 179 4.69 -12.27 3.23
N VAL A 180 4.25 -12.05 4.47
CA VAL A 180 4.70 -10.91 5.29
C VAL A 180 6.21 -10.98 5.52
N VAL A 181 6.75 -12.12 5.94
CA VAL A 181 8.19 -12.27 6.17
C VAL A 181 8.97 -12.03 4.87
N LEU A 182 8.55 -12.64 3.77
CA LEU A 182 9.20 -12.45 2.46
C LEU A 182 9.11 -10.99 1.99
N LEU A 183 7.97 -10.33 2.18
CA LEU A 183 7.78 -8.92 1.84
C LEU A 183 8.71 -8.03 2.67
N VAL A 184 8.80 -8.25 3.97
CA VAL A 184 9.68 -7.47 4.86
C VAL A 184 11.15 -7.69 4.51
N LEU A 185 11.58 -8.94 4.31
CA LEU A 185 12.96 -9.26 3.90
C LEU A 185 13.30 -8.63 2.55
N ALA A 186 12.42 -8.78 1.56
CA ALA A 186 12.63 -8.18 0.25
C ALA A 186 12.67 -6.65 0.35
N THR A 187 11.81 -6.05 1.18
CA THR A 187 11.80 -4.61 1.44
C THR A 187 13.15 -4.17 2.01
N ILE A 188 13.65 -4.81 3.09
CA ILE A 188 14.95 -4.52 3.72
C ILE A 188 16.09 -4.56 2.69
N VAL A 189 16.15 -5.62 1.87
CA VAL A 189 17.20 -5.77 0.85
C VAL A 189 17.12 -4.65 -0.20
N MET A 190 15.92 -4.17 -0.51
CA MET A 190 15.68 -3.25 -1.60
C MET A 190 15.33 -1.83 -1.13
N GLN A 191 15.69 -1.43 0.09
CA GLN A 191 15.46 -0.05 0.55
C GLN A 191 16.40 0.96 -0.14
N GLY A 192 17.42 0.48 -0.86
CA GLY A 192 18.46 1.31 -1.48
C GLY A 192 19.72 1.49 -0.63
N ILE A 193 19.83 0.74 0.48
CA ILE A 193 21.00 0.66 1.36
C ILE A 193 22.19 0.03 0.61
N PHE A 194 21.94 -1.03 -0.15
CA PHE A 194 22.96 -1.65 -1.00
C PHE A 194 23.11 -0.86 -2.30
N GLU A 195 24.31 -0.31 -2.52
CA GLU A 195 24.62 0.52 -3.70
C GLU A 195 24.21 -0.14 -5.04
N PRO A 196 24.47 -1.43 -5.31
CA PRO A 196 24.08 -2.05 -6.59
C PRO A 196 22.57 -2.12 -6.82
N LEU A 197 21.78 -2.10 -5.75
CA LEU A 197 20.32 -2.22 -5.81
C LEU A 197 19.63 -0.85 -5.87
N ARG A 198 20.37 0.24 -5.68
CA ARG A 198 19.80 1.58 -5.54
C ARG A 198 19.00 2.02 -6.77
N THR A 199 19.40 1.65 -7.98
CA THR A 199 18.69 2.01 -9.22
C THR A 199 17.42 1.20 -9.43
N ILE A 200 17.42 -0.07 -9.03
CA ILE A 200 16.29 -0.99 -9.27
C ILE A 200 15.29 -1.06 -8.10
N ARG A 201 15.59 -0.38 -6.99
CA ARG A 201 14.79 -0.40 -5.76
C ARG A 201 13.33 0.01 -5.95
N LEU A 202 13.05 0.87 -6.94
CA LEU A 202 11.71 1.39 -7.21
C LEU A 202 10.77 0.34 -7.82
N ILE A 203 11.26 -0.86 -8.16
CA ILE A 203 10.43 -2.00 -8.53
C ILE A 203 9.71 -2.57 -7.29
N MET A 204 10.20 -2.29 -6.08
CA MET A 204 9.58 -2.80 -4.88
C MET A 204 8.30 -2.04 -4.52
N PRO A 205 7.32 -2.73 -3.91
CA PRO A 205 6.08 -2.10 -3.46
C PRO A 205 6.26 -1.18 -2.24
N TRP A 206 7.48 -1.11 -1.68
CA TRP A 206 7.90 -0.13 -0.69
C TRP A 206 9.41 0.11 -0.83
N THR A 207 9.85 1.36 -0.77
CA THR A 207 11.27 1.74 -0.89
C THR A 207 11.53 3.07 -0.18
N GLN A 208 12.79 3.46 0.00
CA GLN A 208 13.15 4.76 0.53
C GLN A 208 13.54 5.74 -0.57
N PHE A 209 13.16 7.00 -0.36
CA PHE A 209 13.57 8.15 -1.18
C PHE A 209 14.57 9.05 -0.45
N THR A 210 14.68 8.91 0.87
CA THR A 210 15.66 9.61 1.70
C THR A 210 16.07 8.71 2.86
N GLY A 211 17.29 8.92 3.37
CA GLY A 211 17.82 8.19 4.51
C GLY A 211 19.20 8.68 4.90
N GLN A 212 19.74 8.13 5.97
CA GLN A 212 21.13 8.34 6.38
C GLN A 212 22.03 7.40 5.59
N PHE A 213 23.04 7.97 4.94
CA PHE A 213 24.05 7.25 4.18
C PHE A 213 25.43 7.73 4.61
N GLY A 214 26.30 6.78 4.94
CA GLY A 214 27.67 7.11 5.32
C GLY A 214 28.48 7.57 4.11
N ILE A 215 29.09 8.73 4.26
CA ILE A 215 30.21 9.17 3.41
C ILE A 215 31.48 9.17 4.25
N GLU A 216 32.64 9.24 3.60
CA GLU A 216 33.92 9.30 4.31
C GLU A 216 33.95 10.49 5.28
N GLY A 217 34.22 10.21 6.56
CA GLY A 217 34.22 11.21 7.63
C GLY A 217 32.84 11.61 8.20
N ASP A 218 31.73 11.13 7.62
CA ASP A 218 30.37 11.44 8.11
C ASP A 218 29.39 10.26 7.87
N PRO A 219 29.26 9.32 8.83
CA PRO A 219 28.46 8.10 8.67
C PRO A 219 26.95 8.35 8.62
N ASN A 220 26.47 9.52 9.06
CA ASN A 220 25.05 9.82 9.23
C ASN A 220 24.56 10.91 8.28
N ARG A 221 25.25 11.12 7.16
CA ARG A 221 24.90 12.16 6.20
C ARG A 221 23.53 11.87 5.58
N ILE A 222 22.64 12.85 5.60
CA ILE A 222 21.32 12.73 4.98
C ILE A 222 21.48 12.77 3.46
N ALA A 223 20.91 11.76 2.79
CA ALA A 223 20.89 11.66 1.34
C ALA A 223 19.47 11.61 0.79
N ILE A 224 19.31 12.06 -0.45
CA ILE A 224 18.13 11.88 -1.27
C ILE A 224 18.49 10.95 -2.42
N LEU A 225 17.74 9.86 -2.51
CA LEU A 225 17.97 8.80 -3.48
C LEU A 225 17.27 9.11 -4.80
N THR A 226 17.74 8.45 -5.87
CA THR A 226 17.30 8.69 -7.24
C THR A 226 15.85 8.29 -7.51
N GLY A 227 15.21 8.91 -8.50
CA GLY A 227 13.87 8.56 -8.97
C GLY A 227 12.80 9.62 -8.70
N SER A 228 11.61 9.35 -9.22
CA SER A 228 10.43 10.20 -9.11
C SER A 228 9.38 9.58 -8.19
N PRO A 229 9.12 10.15 -6.99
CA PRO A 229 8.03 9.66 -6.15
C PRO A 229 6.67 9.83 -6.84
N HIS A 230 6.45 10.89 -7.61
CA HIS A 230 5.19 11.06 -8.34
C HIS A 230 4.85 9.89 -9.28
N TRP A 231 5.81 9.43 -10.07
CA TRP A 231 5.61 8.27 -10.96
C TRP A 231 5.57 6.96 -10.18
N TYR A 232 6.30 6.87 -9.07
CA TYR A 232 6.24 5.73 -8.17
C TYR A 232 4.86 5.57 -7.53
N GLY A 233 4.21 6.65 -7.10
CA GLY A 233 2.83 6.63 -6.64
C GLY A 233 1.84 6.12 -7.68
N VAL A 234 1.97 6.58 -8.93
CA VAL A 234 1.18 6.06 -10.06
C VAL A 234 1.41 4.56 -10.25
N TYR A 235 2.67 4.13 -10.23
CA TYR A 235 3.04 2.73 -10.30
C TYR A 235 2.40 1.88 -9.19
N LEU A 236 2.49 2.31 -7.93
CA LEU A 236 1.90 1.62 -6.79
C LEU A 236 0.37 1.53 -6.88
N ALA A 237 -0.30 2.61 -7.31
CA ALA A 237 -1.75 2.62 -7.52
C ALA A 237 -2.18 1.62 -8.62
N LEU A 238 -1.40 1.53 -9.71
CA LEU A 238 -1.61 0.55 -10.77
C LEU A 238 -1.37 -0.88 -10.30
N LEU A 239 -0.34 -1.12 -9.46
CA LEU A 239 -0.12 -2.43 -8.83
C LEU A 239 -1.27 -2.84 -7.91
N CYS A 240 -1.79 -1.91 -7.10
CA CYS A 240 -2.96 -2.17 -6.27
C CYS A 240 -4.18 -2.55 -7.13
N SER A 241 -4.39 -1.83 -8.24
CA SER A 241 -5.45 -2.12 -9.20
C SER A 241 -5.26 -3.49 -9.86
N ALA A 242 -4.04 -3.84 -10.27
CA ALA A 242 -3.69 -5.14 -10.81
C ALA A 242 -3.96 -6.26 -9.80
N GLY A 243 -3.62 -6.07 -8.52
CA GLY A 243 -3.92 -7.03 -7.45
C GLY A 243 -5.42 -7.30 -7.30
N VAL A 244 -6.26 -6.26 -7.36
CA VAL A 244 -7.73 -6.43 -7.36
C VAL A 244 -8.20 -7.20 -8.58
N LEU A 245 -7.69 -6.89 -9.78
CA LEU A 245 -8.03 -7.61 -11.01
C LEU A 245 -7.61 -9.09 -10.95
N VAL A 246 -6.42 -9.38 -10.43
CA VAL A 246 -5.91 -10.74 -10.21
C VAL A 246 -6.79 -11.50 -9.22
N ALA A 247 -7.24 -10.86 -8.15
CA ALA A 247 -8.17 -11.47 -7.21
C ALA A 247 -9.52 -11.82 -7.87
N LEU A 248 -10.04 -10.93 -8.71
CA LEU A 248 -11.28 -11.15 -9.47
C LEU A 248 -11.15 -12.21 -10.57
N LEU A 249 -9.96 -12.40 -11.15
CA LEU A 249 -9.73 -13.45 -12.16
C LEU A 249 -9.92 -14.88 -11.61
N ARG A 250 -9.80 -15.04 -10.29
CA ARG A 250 -10.06 -16.33 -9.64
C ARG A 250 -11.53 -16.74 -9.69
N ASP A 251 -12.44 -15.80 -9.91
CA ASP A 251 -13.87 -16.08 -10.03
C ASP A 251 -14.16 -16.75 -11.39
N ASP A 252 -14.93 -17.84 -11.37
CA ASP A 252 -15.33 -18.57 -12.59
C ASP A 252 -16.61 -17.98 -13.23
N GLU A 253 -17.22 -16.98 -12.59
CA GLU A 253 -18.46 -16.34 -13.01
C GLU A 253 -18.19 -15.20 -14.03
N ARG A 254 -18.69 -15.35 -15.28
CA ARG A 254 -18.64 -14.39 -16.44
C ARG A 254 -17.36 -14.44 -17.32
N PRO A 255 -17.38 -13.92 -18.57
CA PRO A 255 -16.26 -14.09 -19.50
C PRO A 255 -14.98 -13.36 -19.04
N ARG A 256 -13.94 -14.16 -18.78
CA ARG A 256 -12.61 -13.74 -18.33
C ARG A 256 -11.87 -12.79 -19.29
N GLY A 257 -12.25 -12.78 -20.58
CA GLY A 257 -11.54 -12.01 -21.61
C GLY A 257 -11.38 -10.52 -21.30
N ARG A 258 -12.44 -9.85 -20.82
CA ARG A 258 -12.36 -8.42 -20.48
C ARG A 258 -11.46 -8.15 -19.28
N LEU A 259 -11.45 -9.03 -18.29
CA LEU A 259 -10.58 -8.89 -17.11
C LEU A 259 -9.11 -9.11 -17.48
N ILE A 260 -8.81 -10.06 -18.37
CA ILE A 260 -7.45 -10.31 -18.85
C ILE A 260 -6.94 -9.09 -19.64
N VAL A 261 -7.77 -8.53 -20.53
CA VAL A 261 -7.40 -7.32 -21.28
C VAL A 261 -7.16 -6.13 -20.33
N ALA A 262 -8.03 -5.95 -19.34
CA ALA A 262 -7.84 -4.91 -18.32
C ALA A 262 -6.55 -5.11 -17.52
N LEU A 263 -6.27 -6.35 -17.10
CA LEU A 263 -5.04 -6.68 -16.37
C LEU A 263 -3.80 -6.45 -17.23
N ALA A 264 -3.84 -6.81 -18.51
CA ALA A 264 -2.75 -6.55 -19.45
C ALA A 264 -2.51 -5.05 -19.63
N ALA A 265 -3.58 -4.26 -19.83
CA ALA A 265 -3.49 -2.81 -19.96
C ALA A 265 -2.92 -2.15 -18.69
N VAL A 266 -3.42 -2.53 -17.52
CA VAL A 266 -2.90 -2.04 -16.23
C VAL A 266 -1.45 -2.48 -16.01
N GLY A 267 -1.09 -3.71 -16.39
CA GLY A 267 0.28 -4.21 -16.31
C GLY A 267 1.27 -3.43 -17.18
N VAL A 268 0.90 -3.12 -18.43
CA VAL A 268 1.70 -2.28 -19.33
C VAL A 268 1.83 -0.87 -18.75
N ALA A 269 0.73 -0.27 -18.30
CA ALA A 269 0.76 1.06 -17.68
C ALA A 269 1.65 1.08 -16.43
N ALA A 270 1.60 0.04 -15.58
CA ALA A 270 2.43 -0.09 -14.40
C ALA A 270 3.92 -0.20 -14.79
N ALA A 271 4.26 -0.96 -15.81
CA ALA A 271 5.63 -1.06 -16.30
C ALA A 271 6.15 0.29 -16.81
N VAL A 272 5.35 1.03 -17.58
CA VAL A 272 5.70 2.39 -18.03
C VAL A 272 5.88 3.34 -16.85
N ALA A 273 4.95 3.35 -15.89
CA ALA A 273 5.06 4.18 -14.68
C ALA A 273 6.30 3.81 -13.84
N CYS A 274 6.65 2.54 -13.74
CA CYS A 274 7.86 2.07 -13.07
C CYS A 274 9.13 2.58 -13.78
N VAL A 275 9.17 2.51 -15.11
CA VAL A 275 10.30 3.05 -15.88
C VAL A 275 10.43 4.55 -15.65
N LEU A 276 9.31 5.30 -15.70
CA LEU A 276 9.30 6.74 -15.42
C LEU A 276 9.64 7.08 -13.96
N ALA A 277 9.35 6.18 -13.02
CA ALA A 277 9.77 6.32 -11.63
C ALA A 277 11.30 6.18 -11.50
N VAL A 278 11.90 5.23 -12.22
CA VAL A 278 13.35 4.97 -12.22
C VAL A 278 14.13 6.05 -12.97
N THR A 279 13.65 6.49 -14.12
CA THR A 279 14.37 7.43 -15.00
C THR A 279 13.97 8.89 -14.79
N GLY A 280 12.85 9.16 -14.14
CA GLY A 280 12.40 10.53 -13.84
C GLY A 280 12.84 11.01 -12.46
N GLY A 281 12.59 12.30 -12.17
CA GLY A 281 12.85 12.88 -10.85
C GLY A 281 14.34 13.11 -10.57
N VAL A 282 14.79 12.80 -9.36
CA VAL A 282 16.18 12.98 -8.94
C VAL A 282 17.08 12.00 -9.69
N GLN A 283 18.00 12.50 -10.52
CA GLN A 283 18.81 11.63 -11.39
C GLN A 283 20.02 11.03 -10.69
N GLU A 284 20.63 11.78 -9.77
CA GLU A 284 21.81 11.37 -9.02
C GLU A 284 21.54 11.42 -7.52
N THR A 285 22.17 10.52 -6.77
CA THR A 285 22.04 10.56 -5.30
C THR A 285 22.63 11.87 -4.79
N MET A 286 21.81 12.67 -4.11
CA MET A 286 22.24 13.94 -3.53
C MET A 286 22.56 13.74 -2.06
N PHE A 287 23.68 14.27 -1.59
CA PHE A 287 24.03 14.33 -0.18
C PHE A 287 23.82 15.75 0.33
N ASN A 288 23.29 15.89 1.55
CA ASN A 288 23.11 17.21 2.14
C ASN A 288 24.49 17.90 2.23
N PRO A 289 24.66 19.15 1.79
CA PRO A 289 25.96 19.82 1.87
C PRO A 289 26.44 20.04 3.31
N LEU A 290 25.52 20.10 4.28
CA LEU A 290 25.84 20.33 5.69
C LEU A 290 26.17 19.03 6.45
N PRO A 291 27.18 19.03 7.34
CA PRO A 291 27.53 17.86 8.14
C PRO A 291 26.43 17.39 9.08
N SER A 292 26.45 16.09 9.37
CA SER A 292 25.66 15.57 10.50
C SER A 292 26.12 16.23 11.82
N GLY A 293 25.18 16.43 12.74
CA GLY A 293 25.45 17.05 14.05
C GLY A 293 25.54 18.59 14.06
N VAL A 294 25.47 19.26 12.91
CA VAL A 294 25.31 20.72 12.84
C VAL A 294 23.83 21.07 12.91
N SER A 295 23.33 21.45 14.10
CA SER A 295 21.94 21.90 14.33
C SER A 295 21.82 23.41 14.33
#